data_AF-A0A366XCG2-F1
#
_entry.id   AF-A0A366XCG2-F1
#
_cell.length_a   1.000
_cell.length_b   1.000
_cell.length_c   1.000
_cell.angle_alpha   90.00
_cell.angle_beta   90.00
_cell.angle_gamma   90.00
#
_symmetry.space_group_name_H-M   'P 1'
#
loop_
_entity.id
_entity.type
_entity.pdbx_description
1 polymer ?
#
loop_
_entity_poly.entity_id
_entity_poly.type
_entity_poly.pdbx_seq_one_letter_code
_entity_poly.pdbx_strand_id
1 'polypeptide(L)'
;MAGAAEAKAEYELELVKLKDELALIIKDVEIREQFLVTSFAVGICAANADHHISDEEREELEELAFGLGKAKVLSRVAQRRLDHWYKNPPELNTVWRMIEDNGFNKPKHISVFDKIINMVVMADDVENHHEEEFIEAWNQLVA
;
A
#
# COMPACT_ATOMS: atom_id res chain seq x y z
N MET A 1 -8.36 -26.11 -47.75
CA MET A 1 -7.66 -24.85 -47.38
C MET A 1 -8.44 -24.01 -46.37
N ALA A 2 -9.78 -24.12 -46.26
CA ALA A 2 -10.58 -23.39 -45.27
C ALA A 2 -10.26 -23.76 -43.79
N GLY A 3 -10.13 -25.06 -43.47
CA GLY A 3 -9.92 -25.49 -42.09
C GLY A 3 -8.61 -25.04 -41.42
N ALA A 4 -7.57 -24.71 -42.20
CA ALA A 4 -6.32 -24.16 -41.63
C ALA A 4 -6.44 -22.66 -41.30
N ALA A 5 -7.27 -21.93 -42.04
CA ALA A 5 -7.54 -20.52 -41.76
C ALA A 5 -8.50 -20.36 -40.58
N GLU A 6 -9.52 -21.20 -40.48
CA GLU A 6 -10.42 -21.26 -39.32
C GLU A 6 -9.68 -21.63 -38.04
N ALA A 7 -8.87 -22.70 -38.06
CA ALA A 7 -8.08 -23.11 -36.89
C ALA A 7 -7.09 -22.02 -36.42
N LYS A 8 -6.52 -21.25 -37.36
CA LYS A 8 -5.66 -20.11 -37.03
C LYS A 8 -6.44 -18.95 -36.40
N ALA A 9 -7.62 -18.64 -36.92
CA ALA A 9 -8.47 -17.58 -36.38
C ALA A 9 -8.99 -17.94 -34.97
N GLU A 10 -9.38 -19.20 -34.75
CA GLU A 10 -9.78 -19.70 -33.42
C GLU A 10 -8.63 -19.61 -32.41
N TYR A 11 -7.43 -20.04 -32.80
CA TYR A 11 -6.23 -19.93 -31.98
C TYR A 11 -5.88 -18.47 -31.62
N GLU A 12 -5.97 -17.55 -32.57
CA GLU A 12 -5.71 -16.12 -32.33
C GLU A 12 -6.73 -15.52 -31.34
N LEU A 13 -8.00 -15.90 -31.44
CA LEU A 13 -9.05 -15.49 -30.50
C LEU A 13 -8.80 -16.05 -29.09
N GLU A 14 -8.44 -17.31 -28.96
CA GLU A 14 -8.09 -17.92 -27.67
C GLU A 14 -6.87 -17.24 -27.03
N LEU A 15 -5.86 -16.90 -27.83
CA LEU A 15 -4.66 -16.21 -27.34
C LEU A 15 -4.97 -14.81 -26.82
N VAL A 16 -5.88 -14.07 -27.47
CA VAL A 16 -6.33 -12.76 -26.98
C VAL A 16 -7.06 -12.90 -25.65
N LYS A 17 -8.01 -13.83 -25.55
CA LYS A 17 -8.74 -14.09 -24.29
C LYS A 17 -7.79 -14.43 -23.15
N LEU A 18 -6.82 -15.31 -23.39
CA LEU A 18 -5.83 -15.68 -22.37
C LEU A 18 -4.99 -14.49 -21.92
N LYS A 19 -4.57 -13.62 -22.85
CA LYS A 19 -3.81 -12.40 -22.51
C LYS A 19 -4.65 -11.46 -21.64
N ASP A 20 -5.92 -11.29 -21.96
CA ASP A 20 -6.83 -10.44 -21.20
C ASP A 20 -7.08 -11.02 -19.79
N GLU A 21 -7.30 -12.33 -19.68
CA GLU A 21 -7.44 -13.03 -18.39
C GLU A 21 -6.19 -12.88 -17.52
N LEU A 22 -5.00 -13.10 -18.10
CA LEU A 22 -3.73 -12.91 -17.40
C LEU A 22 -3.53 -11.46 -16.95
N ALA A 23 -3.87 -10.49 -17.80
CA ALA A 23 -3.76 -9.07 -17.47
C ALA A 23 -4.67 -8.69 -16.29
N LEU A 24 -5.89 -9.25 -16.22
CA LEU A 24 -6.80 -9.03 -15.09
C LEU A 24 -6.24 -9.61 -13.79
N ILE A 25 -5.75 -10.85 -13.81
CA ILE A 25 -5.17 -11.51 -12.62
C ILE A 25 -3.95 -10.73 -12.11
N ILE A 26 -3.05 -10.33 -13.01
CA ILE A 26 -1.83 -9.59 -12.64
C ILE A 26 -2.19 -8.22 -12.06
N LYS A 27 -3.18 -7.54 -12.66
CA LYS A 27 -3.65 -6.25 -12.16
C LYS A 27 -4.19 -6.33 -10.73
N ASP A 28 -4.96 -7.37 -10.40
CA ASP A 28 -5.46 -7.54 -9.04
C ASP A 28 -4.33 -7.79 -8.03
N VAL A 29 -3.29 -8.54 -8.43
CA VAL A 29 -2.08 -8.73 -7.62
C VAL A 29 -1.31 -7.41 -7.44
N GLU A 30 -1.17 -6.63 -8.51
CA GLU A 30 -0.51 -5.33 -8.48
C GLU A 30 -1.23 -4.33 -7.57
N ILE A 31 -2.56 -4.20 -7.70
CA ILE A 31 -3.37 -3.32 -6.85
C ILE A 31 -3.25 -3.72 -5.38
N ARG A 32 -3.31 -5.04 -5.09
CA ARG A 32 -3.12 -5.55 -3.74
C ARG A 32 -1.75 -5.15 -3.20
N GLU A 33 -0.69 -5.34 -3.97
CA GLU A 33 0.68 -5.02 -3.56
C GLU A 33 0.88 -3.50 -3.36
N GLN A 34 0.37 -2.68 -4.27
CA GLN A 34 0.38 -1.21 -4.14
C GLN A 34 -0.36 -0.76 -2.88
N PHE A 35 -1.51 -1.36 -2.58
CA PHE A 35 -2.27 -1.05 -1.37
C PHE A 35 -1.46 -1.35 -0.12
N LEU A 36 -0.87 -2.53 -0.02
CA LEU A 36 -0.06 -2.93 1.14
C LEU A 36 1.17 -2.03 1.34
N VAL A 37 1.88 -1.69 0.27
CA VAL A 37 3.03 -0.78 0.34
C VAL A 37 2.61 0.64 0.73
N THR A 38 1.45 1.11 0.23
CA THR A 38 0.92 2.44 0.59
C THR A 38 0.50 2.47 2.06
N SER A 39 -0.21 1.44 2.54
CA SER A 39 -0.60 1.30 3.95
C SER A 39 0.62 1.32 4.88
N PHE A 40 1.69 0.61 4.52
CA PHE A 40 2.93 0.64 5.29
C PHE A 40 3.59 2.02 5.28
N ALA A 41 3.63 2.69 4.13
CA ALA A 41 4.18 4.04 4.03
C ALA A 41 3.39 5.06 4.87
N VAL A 42 2.06 4.93 4.93
CA VAL A 42 1.20 5.72 5.83
C VAL A 42 1.57 5.49 7.29
N GLY A 43 1.66 4.22 7.70
CA GLY A 43 1.98 3.87 9.08
C GLY A 43 3.37 4.35 9.51
N ILE A 44 4.40 4.13 8.67
CA ILE A 44 5.76 4.61 8.93
C ILE A 44 5.84 6.14 8.98
N CYS A 45 5.08 6.84 8.13
CA CYS A 45 5.03 8.30 8.15
C CYS A 45 4.41 8.82 9.45
N ALA A 46 3.39 8.13 9.98
CA ALA A 46 2.77 8.46 11.26
C ALA A 46 3.68 8.13 12.45
N ALA A 47 4.32 6.96 12.47
CA ALA A 47 5.26 6.58 13.53
C ALA A 47 6.44 7.55 13.61
N ASN A 48 6.98 7.98 12.46
CA ASN A 48 8.07 8.94 12.41
C ASN A 48 7.65 10.39 12.69
N ALA A 49 6.43 10.66 13.20
CA ALA A 49 5.98 12.02 13.49
C ALA A 49 6.93 12.73 14.48
N ASP A 50 7.50 11.99 15.43
CA ASP A 50 8.46 12.49 16.42
C ASP A 50 9.94 12.33 16.01
N HIS A 51 10.19 11.91 14.77
CA HIS A 51 11.50 11.57 14.20
C HIS A 51 12.20 10.34 14.81
N HIS A 52 11.46 9.48 15.49
CA HIS A 52 11.92 8.19 15.98
C HIS A 52 11.01 7.07 15.48
N ILE A 53 11.60 5.90 15.18
CA ILE A 53 10.85 4.66 14.98
C ILE A 53 11.68 3.56 15.65
N SER A 54 11.07 2.86 16.60
CA SER A 54 11.61 1.68 17.25
C SER A 54 11.42 0.42 16.41
N ASP A 55 12.20 -0.62 16.70
CA ASP A 55 12.03 -1.92 16.05
C ASP A 55 10.69 -2.59 16.43
N GLU A 56 10.10 -2.24 17.58
CA GLU A 56 8.80 -2.74 18.04
C GLU A 56 7.66 -2.13 17.21
N GLU A 57 7.65 -0.80 17.04
CA GLU A 57 6.69 -0.11 16.16
C GLU A 57 6.77 -0.63 14.71
N ARG A 58 7.99 -0.96 14.26
CA ARG A 58 8.16 -1.58 12.95
C ARG A 58 7.46 -2.94 12.87
N GLU A 59 7.68 -3.83 13.82
CA GLU A 59 7.10 -5.17 13.80
C GLU A 59 5.56 -5.08 13.84
N GLU A 60 5.01 -4.22 14.70
CA GLU A 60 3.57 -3.95 14.78
C GLU A 60 3.01 -3.37 13.48
N LEU A 61 3.72 -2.43 12.85
CA LEU A 61 3.35 -1.87 11.55
C LEU A 61 3.35 -2.89 10.42
N GLU A 62 4.35 -3.78 10.38
CA GLU A 62 4.38 -4.87 9.40
C GLU A 62 3.19 -5.82 9.62
N GLU A 63 2.86 -6.17 10.87
CA GLU A 63 1.70 -7.00 11.19
C GLU A 63 0.37 -6.30 10.85
N LEU A 64 0.25 -5.01 11.14
CA LEU A 64 -0.96 -4.24 10.90
C LEU A 64 -1.20 -3.99 9.41
N ALA A 65 -0.16 -3.57 8.68
CA ALA A 65 -0.26 -3.23 7.26
C ALA A 65 -0.43 -4.47 6.38
N PHE A 66 0.17 -5.61 6.76
CA PHE A 66 0.11 -6.84 5.95
C PHE A 66 -0.89 -7.89 6.48
N GLY A 67 -1.43 -7.68 7.68
CA GLY A 67 -2.29 -8.64 8.37
C GLY A 67 -1.60 -9.98 8.56
N LEU A 68 -2.37 -11.09 8.52
CA LEU A 68 -1.83 -12.45 8.59
C LEU A 68 -0.87 -12.81 7.44
N GLY A 69 -0.80 -11.99 6.38
CA GLY A 69 0.06 -12.19 5.22
C GLY A 69 1.41 -11.51 5.41
N LYS A 70 2.35 -12.16 6.11
CA LYS A 70 3.74 -11.67 6.30
C LYS A 70 4.35 -11.06 5.03
N ALA A 71 5.17 -10.02 5.14
CA ALA A 71 5.88 -9.33 4.03
C ALA A 71 6.53 -10.26 2.97
N LYS A 72 6.84 -11.51 3.34
CA LYS A 72 7.30 -12.58 2.44
C LYS A 72 6.34 -12.91 1.28
N VAL A 73 5.05 -12.57 1.37
CA VAL A 73 4.08 -12.76 0.27
C VAL A 73 4.10 -11.64 -0.77
N LEU A 74 4.87 -10.56 -0.52
CA LEU A 74 5.08 -9.46 -1.45
C LEU A 74 6.19 -9.78 -2.44
N SER A 75 6.16 -9.14 -3.60
CA SER A 75 7.27 -9.20 -4.55
C SER A 75 8.57 -8.68 -3.92
N ARG A 76 9.72 -9.09 -4.45
CA ARG A 76 11.03 -8.54 -4.03
C ARG A 76 11.13 -7.03 -4.24
N VAL A 77 10.36 -6.47 -5.18
CA VAL A 77 10.34 -5.02 -5.44
C VAL A 77 9.62 -4.31 -4.31
N ALA A 78 8.45 -4.80 -3.92
CA ALA A 78 7.71 -4.27 -2.77
C ALA A 78 8.51 -4.40 -1.47
N GLN A 79 9.10 -5.57 -1.18
CA GLN A 79 9.94 -5.75 0.01
C GLN A 79 11.07 -4.71 0.09
N ARG A 80 11.77 -4.43 -1.03
CA ARG A 80 12.79 -3.37 -1.07
C ARG A 80 12.23 -1.96 -0.83
N ARG A 81 11.00 -1.68 -1.25
CA ARG A 81 10.34 -0.40 -0.95
C ARG A 81 10.04 -0.27 0.53
N LEU A 82 9.55 -1.34 1.17
CA LEU A 82 9.32 -1.35 2.63
C LEU A 82 10.63 -1.07 3.39
N ASP A 83 11.70 -1.78 3.05
CA ASP A 83 13.02 -1.57 3.64
C ASP A 83 13.54 -0.14 3.43
N HIS A 84 13.24 0.45 2.27
CA HIS A 84 13.62 1.83 1.97
C HIS A 84 12.86 2.82 2.84
N TRP A 85 11.54 2.67 2.96
CA TRP A 85 10.71 3.55 3.79
C TRP A 85 11.03 3.44 5.26
N TYR A 86 11.35 2.25 5.76
CA TYR A 86 11.80 2.12 7.14
C TYR A 86 13.09 2.94 7.40
N LYS A 87 14.06 2.86 6.48
CA LYS A 87 15.33 3.59 6.63
C LYS A 87 15.25 5.07 6.31
N ASN A 88 14.24 5.47 5.53
CA ASN A 88 14.03 6.84 5.08
C ASN A 88 12.51 7.10 5.09
N PRO A 89 11.91 7.34 6.27
CA PRO A 89 10.47 7.53 6.38
C PRO A 89 9.99 8.62 5.42
N PRO A 90 8.93 8.35 4.63
CA PRO A 90 8.40 9.36 3.73
C PRO A 90 7.70 10.47 4.54
N GLU A 91 7.77 11.69 4.03
CA GLU A 91 6.97 12.81 4.56
C GLU A 91 5.50 12.69 4.11
N LEU A 92 4.60 13.32 4.87
CA LEU A 92 3.16 13.26 4.65
C LEU A 92 2.74 13.61 3.21
N ASN A 93 3.32 14.65 2.61
CA ASN A 93 3.03 15.03 1.22
C ASN A 93 3.42 13.94 0.21
N THR A 94 4.49 13.20 0.49
CA THR A 94 4.93 12.08 -0.37
C THR A 94 3.95 10.92 -0.27
N VAL A 95 3.48 10.62 0.95
CA VAL A 95 2.47 9.59 1.19
C VAL A 95 1.14 9.97 0.54
N TRP A 96 0.69 11.22 0.69
CA TRP A 96 -0.57 11.67 0.09
C TRP A 96 -0.57 11.54 -1.43
N ARG A 97 0.51 11.98 -2.09
CA ARG A 97 0.67 11.80 -3.54
C ARG A 97 0.63 10.31 -3.93
N MET A 98 1.23 9.43 -3.12
CA MET A 98 1.18 7.98 -3.37
C MET A 98 -0.24 7.43 -3.26
N ILE A 99 -1.04 7.91 -2.30
CA ILE A 99 -2.46 7.56 -2.15
C ILE A 99 -3.25 8.00 -3.39
N GLU A 100 -3.02 9.21 -3.89
CA GLU A 100 -3.68 9.73 -5.08
C GLU A 100 -3.28 8.97 -6.35
N ASP A 101 -1.97 8.79 -6.57
CA ASP A 101 -1.42 8.12 -7.75
C ASP A 101 -1.91 6.67 -7.86
N ASN A 102 -2.08 5.98 -6.73
CA ASN A 102 -2.59 4.61 -6.68
C ASN A 102 -4.14 4.53 -6.64
N GLY A 103 -4.84 5.67 -6.62
CA GLY A 103 -6.32 5.72 -6.58
C GLY A 103 -6.93 5.25 -5.25
N PHE A 104 -6.18 5.38 -4.16
CA PHE A 104 -6.59 5.03 -2.80
C PHE A 104 -7.16 6.22 -2.01
N ASN A 105 -7.44 7.36 -2.64
CA ASN A 105 -8.09 8.53 -2.03
C ASN A 105 -9.63 8.41 -1.89
N LYS A 106 -10.18 7.18 -1.87
CA LYS A 106 -11.63 6.94 -1.72
C LYS A 106 -11.97 6.73 -0.24
N PRO A 107 -13.19 7.10 0.22
CA PRO A 107 -13.57 7.01 1.63
C PRO A 107 -13.30 5.65 2.29
N LYS A 108 -13.52 4.55 1.54
CA LYS A 108 -13.26 3.19 2.04
C LYS A 108 -11.79 2.89 2.36
N HIS A 109 -10.86 3.52 1.65
CA HIS A 109 -9.42 3.34 1.84
C HIS A 109 -8.89 4.33 2.87
N ILE A 110 -9.35 5.59 2.81
CA ILE A 110 -9.04 6.61 3.83
C ILE A 110 -9.42 6.09 5.22
N SER A 111 -10.60 5.50 5.40
CA SER A 111 -11.00 4.89 6.68
C SER A 111 -10.07 3.76 7.16
N VAL A 112 -9.36 3.08 6.26
CA VAL A 112 -8.34 2.09 6.66
C VAL A 112 -7.06 2.80 7.08
N PHE A 113 -6.63 3.83 6.33
CA PHE A 113 -5.46 4.63 6.67
C PHE A 113 -5.64 5.37 8.01
N ASP A 114 -6.82 5.93 8.27
CA ASP A 114 -7.15 6.54 9.56
C ASP A 114 -6.96 5.55 10.71
N LYS A 115 -7.39 4.29 10.53
CA LYS A 115 -7.20 3.25 11.56
C LYS A 115 -5.73 2.92 11.77
N ILE A 116 -4.95 2.84 10.71
CA ILE A 116 -3.50 2.60 10.80
C ILE A 116 -2.85 3.74 11.57
N ILE A 117 -3.11 5.00 11.19
CA ILE A 117 -2.55 6.18 11.85
C ILE A 117 -2.93 6.19 13.34
N ASN A 118 -4.21 6.01 13.66
CA ASN A 118 -4.67 6.00 15.04
C ASN A 118 -4.05 4.87 15.87
N MET A 119 -3.85 3.68 15.30
CA MET A 119 -3.23 2.57 16.02
C MET A 119 -1.75 2.82 16.31
N VAL A 120 -1.05 3.50 15.39
CA VAL A 120 0.37 3.82 15.52
C VAL A 120 0.59 4.96 16.50
N VAL A 121 -0.15 6.05 16.33
CA VAL A 121 -0.05 7.22 17.21
C VAL A 121 -0.50 6.90 18.64
N MET A 122 -1.51 6.05 18.83
CA MET A 122 -1.96 5.66 20.17
C MET A 122 -1.23 4.42 20.73
N ALA A 123 -0.14 3.96 20.09
CA ALA A 123 0.60 2.80 20.55
C ALA A 123 1.34 3.08 21.88
N ASP A 124 1.85 4.30 22.02
CA ASP A 124 2.52 4.76 23.24
C ASP A 124 1.56 5.55 24.14
N ASP A 125 1.55 5.25 25.44
CA ASP A 125 0.62 5.82 26.44
C ASP A 125 1.00 7.27 26.84
N VAL A 126 1.67 8.00 25.95
CA VAL A 126 2.25 9.34 26.15
C VAL A 126 1.81 10.24 25.00
N GLU A 127 0.85 11.14 25.25
CA GLU A 127 0.49 12.19 24.28
C GLU A 127 1.71 13.04 23.91
N ASN A 128 2.18 12.91 22.67
CA ASN A 128 3.26 13.71 22.12
C ASN A 128 2.69 14.79 21.18
N HIS A 129 3.10 16.04 21.39
CA HIS A 129 2.61 17.17 20.59
C HIS A 129 2.86 17.01 19.08
N HIS A 130 3.91 16.27 18.69
CA HIS A 130 4.22 15.98 17.29
C HIS A 130 3.19 15.07 16.62
N GLU A 131 2.56 14.18 17.37
CA GLU A 131 1.52 13.27 16.86
C GLU A 131 0.19 13.99 16.66
N GLU A 132 -0.14 14.94 17.55
CA GLU A 132 -1.29 15.84 17.38
C GLU A 132 -1.15 16.67 16.09
N GLU A 133 0.03 17.28 15.89
CA GLU A 133 0.34 18.03 14.66
C GLU A 133 0.21 17.15 13.41
N PHE A 134 0.66 15.90 13.48
CA PHE A 134 0.51 14.94 12.37
C PHE A 134 -0.96 14.64 12.07
N ILE A 135 -1.77 14.36 13.10
CA ILE A 135 -3.20 14.09 12.94
C ILE A 135 -3.91 15.31 12.35
N GLU A 136 -3.61 16.52 12.81
CA GLU A 136 -4.18 17.74 12.25
C GLU A 136 -3.81 17.92 10.77
N ALA A 137 -2.53 17.72 10.42
CA ALA A 137 -2.07 17.80 9.05
C ALA A 137 -2.72 16.73 8.14
N TRP A 138 -2.87 15.49 8.65
CA TRP A 138 -3.59 14.42 7.96
C TRP A 138 -5.06 14.81 7.73
N ASN A 139 -5.74 15.30 8.77
CA ASN A 139 -7.14 15.71 8.71
C ASN A 139 -7.38 16.83 7.67
N GLN A 140 -6.43 17.74 7.49
CA GLN A 140 -6.52 18.77 6.45
C GLN A 140 -6.46 18.22 5.02
N LEU A 141 -5.79 17.07 4.82
CA LEU A 141 -5.69 16.42 3.50
C LEU A 141 -6.93 15.59 3.16
N VAL A 142 -7.55 14.97 4.16
CA VAL A 142 -8.72 14.08 3.97
C VAL A 142 -10.08 14.78 4.04
N ALA A 143 -10.12 16.04 4.50
CA ALA A 143 -11.33 16.88 4.57
C ALA A 143 -11.92 17.22 3.19
#